data_AF-A0A0C9SEJ8-F1
#
_entry.id   AF-A0A0C9SEJ8-F1
#
_cell.length_a   1.000
_cell.length_b   1.000
_cell.length_c   1.000
_cell.angle_alpha   90.00
_cell.angle_beta   90.00
_cell.angle_gamma   90.00
#
_symmetry.space_group_name_H-M   'P 1'
#
loop_
_entity.id
_entity.type
_entity.pdbx_description
1 polymer ?
#
loop_
_entity_poly.entity_id
_entity_poly.type
_entity_poly.pdbx_seq_one_letter_code
_entity_poly.pdbx_strand_id
1 'polypeptide(L)'
;MMASAKLLSFALLVLTTVAMIGVPSADTSSVPYGPDVILPCRGNYICFIHTDGRQYGCPQGGKCIPNGNYDQHGYAQGKCFCAHG
;
A
#
# COMPACT_ATOMS: atom_id res chain seq x y z
N MET A 1 -40.67 9.52 40.39
CA MET A 1 -40.12 8.49 39.47
C MET A 1 -39.34 9.18 38.36
N MET A 2 -38.07 9.55 38.58
CA MET A 2 -37.20 10.20 37.55
C MET A 2 -35.72 9.78 37.68
N ALA A 3 -35.42 8.75 38.47
CA ALA A 3 -34.05 8.27 38.70
C ALA A 3 -33.61 7.20 37.68
N SER A 4 -34.56 6.44 37.13
CA SER A 4 -34.24 5.27 36.30
C SER A 4 -33.84 5.61 34.86
N ALA A 5 -34.38 6.69 34.29
CA ALA A 5 -34.12 7.07 32.90
C ALA A 5 -32.68 7.59 32.68
N LYS A 6 -32.13 8.29 33.68
CA LYS A 6 -30.76 8.83 33.61
C LYS A 6 -29.70 7.72 33.64
N LEU A 7 -29.89 6.71 34.48
CA LEU A 7 -28.97 5.56 34.58
C LEU A 7 -28.94 4.73 33.30
N LEU A 8 -30.10 4.53 32.67
CA LEU A 8 -30.21 3.84 31.38
C LEU A 8 -29.45 4.58 30.27
N SER A 9 -29.50 5.91 30.25
CA SER A 9 -28.82 6.72 29.24
C SER A 9 -27.30 6.61 29.33
N PHE A 10 -26.74 6.58 30.55
CA PHE A 10 -25.30 6.38 30.75
C PHE A 10 -24.85 4.99 30.35
N ALA A 11 -25.62 3.96 30.71
CA ALA A 11 -25.30 2.58 30.33
C ALA A 11 -25.30 2.38 28.81
N LEU A 12 -26.28 2.96 28.11
CA LEU A 12 -26.35 2.93 26.64
C LEU A 12 -25.17 3.65 25.99
N LEU A 13 -24.72 4.78 26.55
CA LEU A 13 -23.62 5.58 26.01
C LEU A 13 -22.26 4.87 26.20
N VAL A 14 -22.08 4.16 27.31
CA VAL A 14 -20.88 3.33 27.53
C VAL A 14 -20.88 2.10 26.62
N LEU A 15 -22.04 1.49 26.37
CA LEU A 15 -22.11 0.35 25.46
C LEU A 15 -21.80 0.75 24.01
N THR A 16 -22.27 1.91 23.56
CA THR A 16 -22.00 2.40 22.20
C THR A 16 -20.55 2.83 21.99
N THR A 17 -19.88 3.42 23.00
CA THR A 17 -18.45 3.74 22.88
C THR A 17 -17.58 2.50 22.81
N VAL A 18 -17.88 1.45 23.58
CA VAL A 18 -17.15 0.17 23.51
C VAL A 18 -17.37 -0.54 22.16
N ALA A 19 -18.58 -0.47 21.61
CA ALA A 19 -18.88 -1.02 20.28
C ALA A 19 -18.20 -0.26 19.13
N MET A 20 -17.93 1.05 19.30
CA MET A 20 -17.20 1.88 18.33
C MET A 20 -15.68 1.70 18.41
N ILE A 21 -15.15 1.11 19.49
CA ILE A 21 -13.78 0.56 19.55
C ILE A 21 -13.79 -0.85 18.90
N GLY A 22 -14.59 -0.99 17.85
CA GLY A 22 -14.72 -2.18 17.03
C GLY A 22 -13.71 -2.10 15.90
N VAL A 23 -12.88 -3.15 15.85
CA VAL A 23 -12.03 -3.60 14.75
C VAL A 23 -11.10 -2.55 14.15
N PRO A 24 -9.79 -2.59 14.47
CA PRO A 24 -8.82 -2.10 13.51
C PRO A 24 -9.11 -2.78 12.16
N SER A 25 -9.58 -2.01 11.18
CA SER A 25 -9.43 -2.31 9.75
C SER A 25 -7.95 -2.23 9.38
N ALA A 26 -7.09 -2.90 10.13
CA ALA A 26 -5.92 -3.50 9.54
C ALA A 26 -6.46 -4.81 8.99
N ASP A 27 -6.80 -4.79 7.69
CA ASP A 27 -6.87 -5.99 6.89
C ASP A 27 -5.66 -6.86 7.27
N THR A 28 -5.91 -7.85 8.12
CA THR A 28 -4.99 -8.93 8.43
C THR A 28 -5.04 -9.97 7.31
N SER A 29 -5.33 -9.51 6.08
CA SER A 29 -4.59 -9.93 4.90
C SER A 29 -3.16 -9.39 4.97
N SER A 30 -2.51 -9.62 6.11
CA SER A 30 -1.09 -9.87 6.18
C SER A 30 -0.84 -11.16 5.41
N VAL A 31 -0.91 -11.08 4.08
CA VAL A 31 0.19 -11.64 3.30
C VAL A 31 1.41 -11.14 4.06
N PRO A 32 2.20 -12.01 4.70
CA PRO A 32 3.41 -11.54 5.34
C PRO A 32 4.08 -10.69 4.28
N TYR A 33 4.22 -9.39 4.54
CA TYR A 33 5.24 -8.63 3.86
C TYR A 33 6.47 -9.43 4.25
N GLY A 34 6.87 -10.32 3.35
CA GLY A 34 8.22 -10.79 3.36
C GLY A 34 9.08 -9.54 3.35
N PRO A 35 10.36 -9.66 3.66
CA PRO A 35 11.29 -8.73 3.09
C PRO A 35 11.24 -8.87 1.54
N ASP A 36 10.13 -8.51 0.89
CA ASP A 36 10.02 -8.13 -0.51
C ASP A 36 10.77 -6.80 -0.65
N VAL A 37 12.03 -6.84 -0.23
CA VAL A 37 13.02 -5.82 -0.49
C VAL A 37 13.18 -5.91 -1.98
N ILE A 38 12.49 -5.02 -2.68
CA ILE A 38 12.67 -4.83 -4.10
C ILE A 38 14.10 -4.30 -4.22
N LEU A 39 15.03 -5.20 -4.51
CA LEU A 39 16.44 -4.88 -4.65
C LEU A 39 16.65 -4.33 -6.05
N PRO A 40 17.56 -3.36 -6.24
CA PRO A 40 18.01 -3.05 -7.59
C PRO A 40 18.54 -4.34 -8.23
N CYS A 41 18.12 -4.63 -9.46
CA CYS A 41 18.61 -5.80 -10.17
C CYS A 41 20.14 -5.76 -10.27
N ARG A 42 20.84 -6.91 -10.32
CA ARG A 42 22.30 -6.97 -10.51
C ARG A 42 22.71 -6.37 -11.85
N GLY A 43 23.01 -5.08 -11.85
CA GLY A 43 23.41 -4.32 -13.03
C GLY A 43 22.78 -2.93 -13.03
N ASN A 44 23.44 -1.97 -13.67
CA ASN A 44 22.91 -0.62 -13.79
C ASN A 44 21.94 -0.53 -14.97
N TYR A 45 20.78 -1.18 -14.83
CA TYR A 45 19.74 -1.18 -15.86
C TYR A 45 18.92 0.09 -15.79
N ILE A 46 18.97 0.85 -16.89
CA ILE A 46 18.03 1.93 -17.16
C ILE A 46 16.80 1.32 -17.84
N CYS A 47 15.62 1.71 -17.38
CA CYS A 47 14.36 1.29 -18.00
C CYS A 47 13.49 2.47 -18.39
N PHE A 48 12.54 2.20 -19.27
CA PHE A 48 11.48 3.13 -19.63
C PHE A 48 10.15 2.49 -19.32
N ILE A 49 9.26 3.25 -18.67
CA ILE A 49 7.89 2.83 -18.37
C ILE A 49 6.92 3.84 -18.96
N HIS A 50 5.88 3.33 -19.61
CA HIS A 50 4.78 4.12 -20.14
C HIS A 50 3.64 4.17 -19.12
N THR A 51 2.80 5.20 -19.16
CA THR A 51 1.66 5.38 -18.24
C THR A 51 0.63 4.26 -18.30
N ASP A 52 0.59 3.46 -19.37
CA ASP A 52 -0.23 2.25 -19.50
C ASP A 52 0.38 1.00 -18.80
N GLY A 53 1.54 1.15 -18.18
CA GLY A 53 2.26 0.09 -17.48
C GLY A 53 3.20 -0.74 -18.35
N ARG A 54 3.30 -0.46 -19.66
CA ARG A 54 4.30 -1.11 -20.52
C ARG A 54 5.69 -0.65 -20.13
N GLN A 55 6.61 -1.59 -19.93
CA GLN A 55 7.98 -1.30 -19.51
C GLN A 55 9.00 -2.01 -20.40
N TYR A 56 10.15 -1.37 -20.61
CA TYR A 56 11.24 -1.85 -21.42
C TYR A 56 12.59 -1.64 -20.72
N GLY A 57 13.56 -2.51 -20.98
CA GLY A 57 14.94 -2.39 -20.47
C GLY A 57 15.23 -3.15 -19.17
N CYS A 58 14.21 -3.67 -18.47
CA CYS A 58 14.44 -4.52 -17.29
C CYS A 58 14.64 -6.00 -17.66
N PRO A 59 15.49 -6.72 -16.90
CA PRO A 59 15.65 -8.17 -17.03
C PRO A 59 14.35 -8.89 -16.67
N GLN A 60 14.28 -10.19 -17.01
CA GLN A 60 13.08 -11.01 -16.76
C GLN A 60 12.70 -10.99 -15.27
N GLY A 61 11.44 -10.68 -14.97
CA GLY A 61 10.95 -10.55 -13.60
C GLY A 61 11.28 -9.21 -12.92
N GLY A 62 12.03 -8.33 -13.57
CA GLY A 62 12.32 -6.98 -13.09
C GLY A 62 11.15 -6.01 -13.30
N LYS A 63 10.95 -5.08 -12.38
CA LYS A 63 9.99 -3.98 -12.45
C LYS A 63 10.69 -2.66 -12.63
N CYS A 64 10.20 -1.85 -13.55
CA CYS A 64 10.71 -0.50 -13.77
C CYS A 64 10.03 0.49 -12.83
N ILE A 65 10.80 1.19 -12.00
CA ILE A 65 10.29 2.28 -11.17
C ILE A 65 10.79 3.60 -11.77
N PRO A 66 9.88 4.51 -12.17
CA PRO A 66 10.27 5.78 -12.78
C PRO A 66 10.99 6.67 -11.76
N ASN A 67 12.05 7.35 -12.19
CA ASN A 67 12.86 8.26 -11.37
C ASN A 67 12.50 9.73 -11.65
N GLY A 68 11.21 10.01 -11.83
CA GLY A 68 10.72 11.34 -12.21
C GLY A 68 9.35 11.30 -12.85
N ASN A 69 8.99 12.40 -13.51
CA ASN A 69 7.72 12.56 -14.19
C ASN A 69 7.72 11.90 -15.57
N TYR A 70 6.54 11.51 -16.03
CA TYR A 70 6.31 11.10 -17.41
C TYR A 70 6.41 12.31 -18.34
N ASP A 71 6.97 12.08 -19.53
CA ASP A 71 7.02 13.07 -20.60
C ASP A 71 5.63 13.26 -21.26
N GLN A 72 5.57 14.17 -22.24
CA GLN A 72 4.35 14.45 -23.01
C GLN A 72 3.81 13.25 -23.81
N HIS A 73 4.62 12.22 -24.03
CA HIS A 73 4.24 10.97 -24.69
C HIS A 73 3.89 9.87 -23.68
N GLY A 74 3.87 10.18 -22.39
CA GLY A 74 3.55 9.24 -21.33
C GLY A 74 4.69 8.28 -20.98
N TYR A 75 5.95 8.57 -21.34
CA TYR A 75 7.11 7.75 -20.97
C TYR A 75 7.93 8.38 -19.84
N ALA A 76 8.39 7.56 -18.90
CA ALA A 76 9.33 7.97 -17.85
C ALA A 76 10.55 7.05 -17.84
N GLN A 77 11.73 7.63 -17.66
CA GLN A 77 12.96 6.87 -17.40
C GLN A 77 13.03 6.48 -15.92
N GLY A 78 13.49 5.26 -15.66
CA GLY A 78 13.53 4.67 -14.32
C GLY A 78 14.70 3.72 -14.10
N LYS A 79 14.63 3.01 -12.97
CA LYS A 79 15.55 1.94 -12.59
C LYS A 79 14.82 0.62 -12.41
N CYS A 80 15.52 -0.48 -12.68
CA CYS A 80 14.96 -1.82 -12.53
C CYS A 80 15.18 -2.39 -11.13
N PHE A 81 14.12 -2.99 -10.59
CA PHE A 81 14.13 -3.69 -9.32
C PHE A 81 13.65 -5.13 -9.50
N CYS A 82 14.30 -6.08 -8.84
CA CYS A 82 14.09 -7.52 -9.00
C CYS A 82 13.79 -8.16 -7.63
N ALA A 83 12.93 -9.18 -7.62
CA ALA A 83 12.59 -9.94 -6.40
C ALA A 83 13.75 -10.85 -5.91
N HIS A 84 14.71 -11.16 -6.79
CA HIS A 84 15.92 -11.90 -6.47
C HIS A 84 17.12 -11.13 -7.01
N GLY A 85 17.95 -10.61 -6.10
CA GLY A 85 19.16 -9.82 -6.39
C GLY A 85 20.37 -10.66 -6.73
#